data_AF-A0A9E3WBS8-F1
#
_entry.id   AF-A0A9E3WBS8-F1
#
_cell.length_a   1.000
_cell.length_b   1.000
_cell.length_c   1.000
_cell.angle_alpha   90.00
_cell.angle_beta   90.00
_cell.angle_gamma   90.00
#
_symmetry.space_group_name_H-M   'P 1'
#
loop_
_entity.id
_entity.type
_entity.pdbx_description
1 polymer ?
#
loop_
_entity_poly.entity_id
_entity_poly.type
_entity_poly.pdbx_seq_one_letter_code
_entity_poly.pdbx_strand_id
1 'polypeptide(L)'
;MTNYGIKLVWAGWNDDPTIGFSSRAAKRWASELPAGTRMLLYETTGKPKGSKAKGTKSLVGEVEVSGTFEEGAAIRAAEEQHDAVIPVKIVRTRESVTPVPLDQVRAILHDEQWPRMGESWRPLSEAEYQALVAAMG
;
A
#
# COMPACT_ATOMS: atom_id res chain seq x y z
N MET A 1 17.53 9.89 -3.84
CA MET A 1 17.41 8.47 -3.43
C MET A 1 15.94 8.14 -3.43
N THR A 2 15.58 6.96 -3.95
CA THR A 2 14.18 6.51 -3.99
C THR A 2 13.84 5.87 -2.65
N ASN A 3 12.70 6.25 -2.07
CA ASN A 3 12.17 5.59 -0.87
C ASN A 3 11.26 4.43 -1.30
N TYR A 4 11.22 3.39 -0.47
CA TYR A 4 10.40 2.21 -0.69
C TYR A 4 9.55 1.94 0.55
N GLY A 5 8.35 1.39 0.36
CA GLY A 5 7.55 0.95 1.48
C GLY A 5 6.36 0.08 1.08
N ILE A 6 5.70 -0.49 2.09
CA ILE A 6 4.43 -1.18 1.95
C ILE A 6 3.33 -0.30 2.52
N LYS A 7 2.32 0.02 1.71
CA LYS A 7 1.08 0.63 2.16
C LYS A 7 0.05 -0.45 2.43
N LEU A 8 -0.55 -0.43 3.61
CA LEU A 8 -1.76 -1.19 3.86
C LEU A 8 -2.97 -0.45 3.29
N VAL A 9 -3.70 -1.11 2.40
CA VAL A 9 -4.93 -0.60 1.80
C VAL A 9 -6.11 -1.50 2.18
N TRP A 10 -7.32 -0.96 2.08
CA TRP A 10 -8.53 -1.76 2.21
C TRP A 10 -8.71 -2.63 0.95
N ALA A 11 -9.45 -3.74 1.05
CA ALA A 11 -9.60 -4.59 -0.13
C ALA A 11 -10.55 -3.97 -1.15
N GLY A 12 -10.24 -4.27 -2.41
CA GLY A 12 -10.90 -3.69 -3.56
C GLY A 12 -10.12 -2.53 -4.18
N TRP A 13 -8.84 -2.35 -3.83
CA TRP A 13 -7.98 -1.43 -4.55
C TRP A 13 -7.94 -1.82 -6.03
N ASN A 14 -8.21 -0.86 -6.90
CA ASN A 14 -8.44 -1.11 -8.32
C ASN A 14 -7.74 -0.07 -9.19
N ASP A 15 -6.40 -0.04 -9.09
CA ASP A 15 -5.55 0.88 -9.84
C ASP A 15 -5.93 2.36 -9.62
N ASP A 16 -6.33 2.68 -8.39
CA ASP A 16 -6.79 4.01 -8.00
C ASP A 16 -5.68 5.06 -8.17
N PRO A 17 -6.00 6.27 -8.69
CA PRO A 17 -5.01 7.31 -8.95
C PRO A 17 -4.48 8.01 -7.68
N THR A 18 -5.05 7.65 -6.53
CA THR A 18 -4.65 8.17 -5.22
C THR A 18 -4.57 7.04 -4.19
N ILE A 19 -3.78 7.27 -3.15
CA ILE A 19 -3.68 6.34 -2.00
C ILE A 19 -4.05 7.08 -0.72
N GLY A 20 -5.00 6.52 0.02
CA GLY A 20 -5.53 7.09 1.25
C GLY A 20 -4.72 6.82 2.52
N PHE A 21 -4.67 7.83 3.38
CA PHE A 21 -4.05 7.83 4.71
C PHE A 21 -4.99 8.52 5.72
N SER A 22 -4.97 8.06 6.98
CA SER A 22 -5.56 8.86 8.06
C SER A 22 -4.73 10.13 8.29
N SER A 23 -5.33 11.18 8.87
CA SER A 23 -4.63 12.44 9.18
C SER A 23 -3.36 12.20 10.00
N ARG A 24 -3.43 11.27 10.96
CA ARG A 24 -2.29 10.89 11.81
C ARG A 24 -1.17 10.22 11.00
N ALA A 25 -1.53 9.33 10.08
CA ALA A 25 -0.57 8.64 9.25
C ALA A 25 0.09 9.58 8.23
N ALA A 26 -0.70 10.44 7.57
CA ALA A 26 -0.19 11.45 6.65
C ALA A 26 0.82 12.37 7.34
N LYS A 27 0.47 12.91 8.53
CA LYS A 27 1.40 13.75 9.31
C LYS A 27 2.66 13.00 9.73
N ARG A 28 2.55 11.72 10.12
CA ARG A 28 3.68 10.92 10.58
C ARG A 28 4.67 10.62 9.46
N TRP A 29 4.18 10.33 8.26
CA TRP A 29 4.99 9.79 7.16
C TRP A 29 5.23 10.78 6.02
N ALA A 30 4.75 12.02 6.12
CA ALA A 30 4.90 13.03 5.06
C ALA A 30 6.34 13.18 4.54
N SER A 31 7.35 13.17 5.42
CA SER A 31 8.76 13.28 5.03
C SER A 31 9.31 12.03 4.32
N GLU A 32 8.64 10.88 4.46
CA GLU A 32 9.06 9.61 3.87
C GLU A 32 8.34 9.30 2.55
N LEU A 33 7.34 10.10 2.19
CA LEU A 33 6.52 9.94 0.99
C LEU A 33 6.72 11.10 -0.02
N PRO A 34 7.96 11.54 -0.35
CA PRO A 34 8.14 12.49 -1.44
C PRO A 34 7.80 11.84 -2.79
N ALA A 35 7.60 12.67 -3.82
CA ALA A 35 7.47 12.21 -5.20
C ALA A 35 8.65 11.29 -5.61
N GLY A 36 8.34 10.23 -6.34
CA GLY A 36 9.26 9.16 -6.71
C GLY A 36 9.31 8.00 -5.71
N THR A 37 8.69 8.11 -4.53
CA THR A 37 8.59 6.99 -3.56
C THR A 37 7.78 5.84 -4.13
N ARG A 38 8.27 4.61 -4.00
CA ARG A 38 7.60 3.40 -4.48
C ARG A 38 6.85 2.71 -3.35
N MET A 39 5.57 2.47 -3.57
CA MET A 39 4.70 1.78 -2.62
C MET A 39 4.24 0.44 -3.18
N LEU A 40 4.51 -0.63 -2.43
CA LEU A 40 3.84 -1.90 -2.62
C LEU A 40 2.50 -1.85 -1.88
N LEU A 41 1.43 -2.29 -2.54
CA LEU A 41 0.08 -2.23 -1.99
C LEU A 41 -0.30 -3.57 -1.38
N TYR A 42 -0.46 -3.58 -0.07
CA TYR A 42 -0.91 -4.74 0.68
C TYR A 42 -2.38 -4.61 1.05
N GLU A 43 -3.22 -5.45 0.48
CA GLU A 43 -4.63 -5.48 0.82
C GLU A 43 -4.86 -6.22 2.12
N THR A 44 -5.58 -5.53 3.01
CA THR A 44 -6.09 -6.12 4.23
C THR A 44 -7.61 -6.12 4.20
N THR A 45 -8.21 -7.30 4.19
CA THR A 45 -9.59 -7.45 4.66
C THR A 45 -9.75 -8.58 5.65
N GLY A 46 -10.55 -8.30 6.67
CA GLY A 46 -11.30 -9.34 7.37
C GLY A 46 -12.50 -9.78 6.55
N LYS A 47 -12.97 -10.99 6.79
CA LYS A 47 -14.22 -11.51 6.21
C LYS A 47 -15.38 -10.56 6.57
N PRO A 48 -16.20 -10.09 5.59
CA PRO A 48 -17.41 -9.33 5.89
C PRO A 48 -18.32 -10.10 6.85
N LYS A 49 -19.03 -9.41 7.76
CA LYS A 49 -19.95 -10.05 8.71
C LYS A 49 -20.99 -10.87 7.94
N GLY A 50 -20.96 -12.20 8.11
CA GLY A 50 -21.84 -13.14 7.40
C GLY A 50 -21.23 -13.87 6.17
N SER A 51 -19.98 -13.56 5.78
CA SER A 51 -19.54 -13.85 4.39
C SER A 51 -19.00 -15.24 4.00
N LYS A 52 -18.60 -16.22 4.82
CA LYS A 52 -17.81 -17.43 4.38
C LYS A 52 -16.52 -17.22 3.53
N ALA A 53 -16.38 -16.19 2.71
CA ALA A 53 -15.16 -15.92 1.93
C ALA A 53 -13.97 -15.64 2.87
N LYS A 54 -12.79 -16.14 2.48
CA LYS A 54 -11.55 -15.79 3.15
C LYS A 54 -11.22 -14.34 2.75
N GLY A 55 -10.99 -13.46 3.74
CA GLY A 55 -10.53 -12.10 3.45
C GLY A 55 -9.18 -12.13 2.73
N THR A 56 -8.93 -11.12 1.90
CA THR A 56 -7.68 -11.02 1.14
C THR A 56 -6.59 -10.42 2.03
N LYS A 57 -5.43 -11.07 2.05
CA LYS A 57 -4.23 -10.67 2.79
C LYS A 57 -3.01 -10.92 1.90
N SER A 58 -2.78 -9.99 0.97
CA SER A 58 -1.72 -10.15 -0.02
C SER A 58 -1.23 -8.81 -0.56
N LEU A 59 -0.01 -8.80 -1.09
CA LEU A 59 0.43 -7.73 -1.99
C LEU A 59 -0.32 -7.89 -3.31
N VAL A 60 -0.83 -6.79 -3.84
CA VAL A 60 -1.70 -6.81 -5.02
C VAL A 60 -1.34 -5.76 -6.07
N GLY A 61 -0.33 -4.94 -5.84
CA GLY A 61 0.01 -3.88 -6.80
C GLY A 61 1.19 -3.06 -6.36
N GLU A 62 1.62 -2.20 -7.27
CA GLU A 62 2.73 -1.28 -7.05
C GLU A 62 2.41 0.08 -7.66
N VAL A 63 2.69 1.13 -6.90
CA VAL A 63 2.51 2.51 -7.33
C VAL A 63 3.72 3.38 -6.98
N GLU A 64 3.83 4.51 -7.65
CA GLU A 64 4.83 5.53 -7.39
C GLU A 64 4.15 6.84 -7.00
N VAL A 65 4.59 7.45 -5.91
CA VAL A 65 4.11 8.79 -5.50
C VAL A 65 4.44 9.79 -6.58
N SER A 66 3.43 10.51 -7.08
CA SER A 66 3.62 11.49 -8.13
C SER A 66 3.58 12.94 -7.65
N GLY A 67 3.21 13.17 -6.39
CA GLY A 67 2.96 14.51 -5.86
C GLY A 67 2.75 14.53 -4.34
N THR A 68 2.24 15.64 -3.82
CA THR A 68 2.05 15.86 -2.37
C THR A 68 0.64 15.52 -1.90
N PHE A 69 0.42 15.51 -0.58
CA PHE A 69 -0.92 15.35 0.00
C PHE A 69 -1.88 16.49 -0.37
N GLU A 70 -1.36 17.71 -0.51
CA GLU A 70 -2.14 18.88 -0.96
C GLU A 70 -2.61 18.70 -2.41
N GLU A 71 -1.73 18.22 -3.29
CA GLU A 71 -2.08 17.91 -4.68
C GLU A 71 -3.08 16.75 -4.77
N GLY A 72 -2.91 15.73 -3.93
CA GLY A 72 -3.85 14.61 -3.83
C GLY A 72 -5.25 15.08 -3.42
N ALA A 73 -5.35 16.03 -2.50
CA ALA A 73 -6.64 16.57 -2.06
C ALA A 73 -7.42 17.23 -3.20
N ALA A 74 -6.74 17.79 -4.21
CA ALA A 74 -7.39 18.41 -5.37
C ALA A 74 -8.01 17.40 -6.35
N ILE A 75 -7.53 16.15 -6.36
CA ILE A 75 -8.01 15.08 -7.24
C ILE A 75 -8.73 13.95 -6.47
N ARG A 76 -9.01 14.17 -5.19
CA ARG A 76 -9.66 13.22 -4.31
C ARG A 76 -11.06 12.87 -4.83
N ALA A 77 -11.35 11.57 -4.92
CA ALA A 77 -12.69 11.07 -5.23
C ALA A 77 -13.72 11.47 -4.16
N ALA A 78 -14.98 11.72 -4.55
CA ALA A 78 -16.02 12.19 -3.64
C ALA A 78 -16.36 11.15 -2.55
N GLU A 79 -16.23 9.87 -2.88
CA GLU A 79 -16.47 8.71 -2.05
C GLU A 79 -15.27 8.31 -1.17
N GLU A 80 -14.12 9.00 -1.31
CA GLU A 80 -12.92 8.69 -0.55
C GLU A 80 -13.13 8.94 0.96
N GLN A 81 -12.91 7.91 1.75
CA GLN A 81 -13.13 7.90 3.20
C GLN A 81 -11.91 8.31 4.02
N HIS A 82 -10.70 8.28 3.44
CA HIS A 82 -9.47 8.64 4.14
C HIS A 82 -9.31 10.14 4.29
N ASP A 83 -8.90 10.65 5.45
CA ASP A 83 -8.75 12.09 5.68
C ASP A 83 -7.81 12.78 4.69
N ALA A 84 -6.74 12.10 4.29
CA ALA A 84 -5.73 12.60 3.38
C ALA A 84 -5.44 11.57 2.28
N VAL A 85 -5.11 12.05 1.09
CA VAL A 85 -4.73 11.21 -0.05
C VAL A 85 -3.49 11.75 -0.71
N ILE A 86 -2.67 10.86 -1.28
CA ILE A 86 -1.50 11.23 -2.07
C ILE A 86 -1.69 10.75 -3.51
N PRO A 87 -1.36 11.56 -4.54
CA PRO A 87 -1.51 11.16 -5.93
C PRO A 87 -0.40 10.17 -6.29
N VAL A 88 -0.75 9.17 -7.09
CA VAL A 88 0.18 8.12 -7.50
C VAL A 88 0.09 7.80 -8.99
N LYS A 89 1.16 7.25 -9.53
CA LYS A 89 1.21 6.58 -10.83
C LYS A 89 1.23 5.08 -10.61
N ILE A 90 0.42 4.36 -11.39
CA ILE A 90 0.44 2.90 -11.38
C ILE A 90 1.72 2.41 -12.04
N VAL A 91 2.42 1.53 -11.35
CA VAL A 91 3.62 0.87 -11.87
C VAL A 91 3.25 -0.55 -12.30
N ARG A 92 2.62 -1.28 -11.39
CA ARG A 92 2.12 -2.63 -11.64
C ARG A 92 0.66 -2.65 -11.24
N THR A 93 -0.20 -2.91 -12.22
CA THR A 93 -1.63 -3.05 -12.01
C THR A 93 -1.93 -4.31 -11.24
N ARG A 94 -3.12 -4.35 -10.62
CA ARG A 94 -3.61 -5.56 -9.94
C ARG A 94 -3.57 -6.81 -10.81
N GLU A 95 -3.96 -6.68 -12.06
CA GLU A 95 -4.05 -7.79 -13.01
C GLU A 95 -2.68 -8.27 -13.50
N SER A 96 -1.66 -7.41 -13.41
CA SER A 96 -0.30 -7.71 -13.88
C SER A 96 0.56 -8.44 -12.85
N VAL A 97 0.07 -8.64 -11.62
CA VAL A 97 0.87 -9.19 -10.52
C VAL A 97 0.29 -10.49 -9.99
N THR A 98 1.18 -11.38 -9.57
CA THR A 98 0.85 -12.54 -8.75
C THR A 98 0.71 -12.10 -7.30
N PRO A 99 -0.46 -12.27 -6.66
CA PRO A 99 -0.62 -11.82 -5.28
C PRO A 99 0.30 -12.58 -4.31
N VAL A 100 1.06 -11.83 -3.50
CA VAL A 100 1.99 -12.42 -2.51
C VAL A 100 1.29 -12.55 -1.16
N PRO A 101 1.03 -13.77 -0.65
CA PRO A 101 0.30 -13.98 0.60
C PRO A 101 1.11 -13.54 1.82
N LEU A 102 0.40 -13.24 2.92
CA LEU A 102 0.98 -12.78 4.20
C LEU A 102 2.22 -13.57 4.65
N ASP A 103 2.16 -14.89 4.64
CA ASP A 103 3.24 -15.74 5.17
C ASP A 103 4.54 -15.56 4.36
N GLN A 104 4.42 -15.39 3.04
CA GLN A 104 5.56 -15.11 2.17
C GLN A 104 6.10 -13.70 2.38
N VAL A 105 5.21 -12.70 2.55
CA VAL A 105 5.63 -11.33 2.89
C VAL A 105 6.42 -11.34 4.21
N ARG A 106 5.89 -11.97 5.27
CA ARG A 106 6.57 -12.07 6.57
C ARG A 106 7.94 -12.73 6.48
N ALA A 107 8.06 -13.79 5.69
CA ALA A 107 9.32 -14.48 5.47
C ALA A 107 10.37 -13.57 4.80
N ILE A 108 9.97 -12.79 3.79
CA ILE A 108 10.85 -11.85 3.08
C ILE A 108 11.25 -10.68 3.99
N LEU A 109 10.32 -10.18 4.81
CA LEU A 109 10.55 -9.07 5.73
C LEU A 109 11.31 -9.48 7.01
N HIS A 110 11.48 -10.78 7.23
CA HIS A 110 11.96 -11.34 8.50
C HIS A 110 11.18 -10.81 9.72
N ASP A 111 9.87 -10.61 9.57
CA ASP A 111 8.97 -10.05 10.60
C ASP A 111 7.68 -10.86 10.70
N GLU A 112 7.65 -11.85 11.60
CA GLU A 112 6.49 -12.72 11.82
C GLU A 112 5.25 -11.99 12.36
N GLN A 113 5.44 -10.80 12.96
CA GLN A 113 4.36 -10.04 13.58
C GLN A 113 3.72 -9.03 12.63
N TRP A 114 4.31 -8.81 11.46
CA TRP A 114 3.76 -7.91 10.47
C TRP A 114 2.42 -8.43 9.89
N PRO A 115 1.44 -7.60 9.53
CA PRO A 115 1.34 -6.18 9.86
C PRO A 115 0.94 -5.98 11.32
N ARG A 116 1.47 -4.92 11.95
CA ARG A 116 1.09 -4.53 13.31
C ARG A 116 -0.27 -3.83 13.31
N MET A 117 -1.01 -3.96 14.42
CA MET A 117 -2.30 -3.28 14.57
C MET A 117 -2.13 -1.75 14.45
N GLY A 118 -2.90 -1.13 13.54
CA GLY A 118 -2.84 0.31 13.28
C GLY A 118 -1.67 0.77 12.40
N GLU A 119 -0.86 -0.15 11.88
CA GLU A 119 0.15 0.14 10.87
C GLU A 119 -0.53 0.44 9.54
N SER A 120 -0.16 1.56 8.90
CA SER A 120 -0.71 1.98 7.61
C SER A 120 0.36 2.08 6.53
N TRP A 121 1.63 2.15 6.95
CA TRP A 121 2.82 2.29 6.13
C TRP A 121 3.99 1.62 6.87
N ARG A 122 4.80 0.86 6.14
CA ARG A 122 6.08 0.31 6.60
C ARG A 122 7.16 0.67 5.58
N PRO A 123 8.19 1.45 5.95
CA PRO A 123 9.36 1.66 5.10
C PRO A 123 10.07 0.34 4.81
N LEU A 124 10.67 0.24 3.64
CA LEU A 124 11.46 -0.91 3.20
C LEU A 124 12.89 -0.49 2.89
N SER A 125 13.83 -1.38 3.19
CA SER A 125 15.12 -1.38 2.50
C SER A 125 14.93 -1.72 1.02
N GLU A 126 15.87 -1.29 0.18
CA GLU A 126 15.85 -1.63 -1.24
C GLU A 126 15.84 -3.16 -1.45
N ALA A 127 16.60 -3.92 -0.65
CA ALA A 127 16.64 -5.37 -0.73
C ALA A 127 15.29 -6.03 -0.43
N GLU A 128 14.59 -5.62 0.64
CA GLU A 128 13.24 -6.12 0.93
C GLU A 128 12.26 -5.79 -0.18
N TYR A 129 12.31 -4.55 -0.69
CA TYR A 129 11.45 -4.11 -1.79
C TYR A 129 11.67 -4.95 -3.05
N GLN A 130 12.92 -5.13 -3.49
CA GLN A 130 13.24 -5.93 -4.67
C GLN A 130 12.81 -7.39 -4.51
N ALA A 131 12.97 -7.97 -3.31
CA ALA A 131 12.53 -9.33 -3.05
C ALA A 131 11.01 -9.50 -3.14
N LEU A 132 10.23 -8.52 -2.64
CA LEU A 132 8.78 -8.52 -2.75
C LEU A 132 8.31 -8.29 -4.19
N VAL A 133 8.95 -7.36 -4.92
CA VAL A 133 8.67 -7.12 -6.35
C VAL A 133 8.92 -8.39 -7.16
N ALA A 134 10.02 -9.10 -6.90
CA ALA A 134 10.31 -10.38 -7.56
C ALA A 134 9.26 -11.45 -7.24
N ALA A 135 8.74 -11.48 -6.01
CA ALA A 135 7.68 -12.41 -5.60
C ALA A 135 6.33 -12.11 -6.28
N MET A 136 6.12 -10.87 -6.72
CA MET A 136 4.90 -10.45 -7.45
C MET A 136 4.91 -10.84 -8.93
N GLY A 137 6.04 -11.33 -9.46
CA GLY A 137 6.21 -11.67 -10.89
C GLY A 137 6.41 -10.46 -11.78
#